data_AF-A0A5C7XH80-F1
#
_entry.id   AF-A0A5C7XH80-F1
#
_cell.length_a   1.000
_cell.length_b   1.000
_cell.length_c   1.000
_cell.angle_alpha   90.00
_cell.angle_beta   90.00
_cell.angle_gamma   90.00
#
_symmetry.space_group_name_H-M   'P 1'
#
loop_
_entity.id
_entity.type
_entity.pdbx_description
1 polymer ?
#
loop_
_entity_poly.entity_id
_entity_poly.type
_entity_poly.pdbx_seq_one_letter_code
_entity_poly.pdbx_strand_id
1 'polypeptide(L)'
;MKLMTKTALFAVLAAAAATAYAGTRAQVQVQVNTTSRYAYGAMADARGSADPYQQISCNTNSGSGSCYLSNATGVGGSCYTTNPAFIELIRSISAESYVYIQWNADGTCNYVLVQNASFMKPGAVSGF
;
A
#
# COMPACT_ATOMS: atom_id res chain seq x y z
N MET A 1 17.48 32.75 -41.70
CA MET A 1 16.95 31.38 -41.98
C MET A 1 17.23 30.33 -40.90
N LYS A 2 18.27 30.42 -40.05
CA LYS A 2 18.55 29.41 -39.00
C LYS A 2 17.54 29.34 -37.83
N LEU A 3 16.66 30.34 -37.68
CA LEU A 3 15.69 30.40 -36.57
C LEU A 3 14.44 29.53 -36.82
N MET A 4 13.98 29.43 -38.07
CA MET A 4 12.79 28.64 -38.44
C MET A 4 13.00 27.12 -38.30
N THR A 5 14.23 26.63 -38.47
CA THR A 5 14.55 25.20 -38.32
C THR A 5 14.44 24.72 -36.87
N LYS A 6 14.71 25.60 -35.89
CA LYS A 6 14.62 25.26 -34.47
C LYS A 6 13.17 25.14 -34.00
N THR A 7 12.27 26.00 -34.50
CA THR A 7 10.84 25.98 -34.14
C THR A 7 10.12 24.75 -34.67
N ALA A 8 10.50 24.27 -35.86
CA ALA A 8 9.94 23.05 -36.44
C ALA A 8 10.29 21.80 -35.62
N LEU A 9 11.49 21.74 -35.03
CA LEU A 9 11.92 20.59 -34.22
C LEU A 9 11.15 20.49 -32.90
N PHE A 10 10.88 21.62 -32.24
CA PHE A 10 10.07 21.66 -31.02
C PHE A 10 8.62 21.23 -31.25
N ALA A 11 8.03 21.61 -32.40
CA ALA A 11 6.67 21.21 -32.76
C ALA A 11 6.55 19.69 -32.97
N VAL A 12 7.57 19.05 -33.54
CA VAL A 12 7.61 17.59 -33.72
C VAL A 12 7.76 16.85 -32.39
N LEU A 13 8.58 17.34 -31.46
CA LEU A 13 8.70 16.73 -30.12
C LEU A 13 7.42 16.88 -29.29
N ALA A 14 6.72 18.02 -29.39
CA ALA A 14 5.45 18.22 -28.70
C ALA A 14 4.33 17.34 -29.28
N ALA A 15 4.32 17.09 -30.59
CA ALA A 15 3.39 16.17 -31.25
C ALA A 15 3.72 14.69 -30.96
N ALA A 16 4.96 14.38 -30.56
CA ALA A 16 5.40 13.06 -30.13
C ALA A 16 5.26 12.83 -28.61
N ALA A 17 4.71 13.80 -27.86
CA ALA A 17 4.31 13.58 -26.47
C ALA A 17 3.16 12.57 -26.44
N ALA A 18 3.53 11.29 -26.41
CA ALA A 18 2.60 10.17 -26.38
C ALA A 18 1.61 10.35 -25.23
N THR A 19 0.36 9.95 -25.47
CA THR A 19 -0.60 9.73 -24.39
C THR A 19 0.00 8.71 -23.44
N ALA A 20 0.35 9.14 -22.24
CA ALA A 20 0.78 8.23 -21.20
C ALA A 20 -0.43 7.36 -20.81
N TYR A 21 -0.39 6.09 -21.21
CA TYR A 21 -1.34 5.08 -20.73
C TYR A 21 -0.99 4.75 -19.27
N ALA A 22 -1.40 5.62 -18.35
CA ALA A 22 -1.37 5.31 -16.93
C ALA A 22 -2.50 4.30 -16.65
N GLY A 23 -2.15 3.13 -16.12
CA GLY A 23 -3.14 2.17 -15.63
C GLY A 23 -3.98 2.76 -14.49
N THR A 24 -5.12 2.12 -14.20
CA THR A 24 -5.95 2.49 -13.05
C THR A 24 -5.13 2.43 -11.76
N ARG A 25 -5.28 3.45 -10.91
CA ARG A 25 -4.62 3.52 -9.60
C ARG A 25 -5.64 3.55 -8.48
N ALA A 26 -5.36 2.83 -7.40
CA ALA A 26 -6.06 3.01 -6.12
C ALA A 26 -5.09 3.55 -5.08
N GLN A 27 -5.50 4.60 -4.38
CA GLN A 27 -4.82 5.08 -3.17
C GLN A 27 -5.63 4.62 -1.98
N VAL A 28 -5.01 3.83 -1.10
CA VAL A 28 -5.64 3.23 0.06
C VAL A 28 -4.86 3.60 1.31
N GLN A 29 -5.27 4.71 1.94
CA GLN A 29 -4.77 5.11 3.25
C GLN A 29 -5.19 4.11 4.33
N VAL A 30 -4.45 4.09 5.44
CA VAL A 30 -4.76 3.15 6.53
C VAL A 30 -6.07 3.53 7.22
N GLN A 31 -6.98 2.58 7.30
CA GLN A 31 -8.25 2.69 8.00
C GLN A 31 -8.30 1.68 9.13
N VAL A 32 -8.83 2.09 10.28
CA VAL A 32 -8.94 1.25 11.47
C VAL A 32 -10.33 1.42 12.08
N ASN A 33 -11.00 0.30 12.33
CA ASN A 33 -12.25 0.26 13.08
C ASN A 33 -12.08 -0.67 14.27
N THR A 34 -11.95 -0.08 15.46
CA THR A 34 -11.74 -0.83 16.71
C THR A 34 -13.02 -1.51 17.21
N THR A 35 -14.19 -0.96 16.90
CA THR A 35 -15.50 -1.54 17.26
C THR A 35 -15.77 -2.83 16.49
N SER A 36 -15.57 -2.81 15.17
CA SER A 36 -15.71 -3.97 14.29
C SER A 36 -14.43 -4.80 14.17
N ARG A 37 -13.34 -4.39 14.85
CA ARG A 37 -12.04 -5.07 14.95
C ARG A 37 -11.41 -5.42 13.60
N TYR A 38 -11.31 -4.44 12.71
CA TYR A 38 -10.58 -4.59 11.45
C TYR A 38 -9.71 -3.38 11.14
N ALA A 39 -8.69 -3.61 10.33
CA ALA A 39 -7.84 -2.56 9.79
C ALA A 39 -7.35 -2.94 8.39
N TYR A 40 -7.14 -1.94 7.54
CA TYR A 40 -6.57 -2.16 6.22
C TYR A 40 -5.82 -0.96 5.68
N GLY A 41 -4.98 -1.20 4.67
CA GLY A 41 -4.29 -0.15 3.93
C GLY A 41 -3.32 -0.73 2.92
N ALA A 42 -2.77 0.11 2.05
CA ALA A 42 -1.70 -0.27 1.13
C ALA A 42 -0.33 0.14 1.68
N MET A 43 0.65 -0.77 1.56
CA MET A 43 2.02 -0.57 2.08
C MET A 43 2.70 0.68 1.50
N ALA A 44 2.57 0.89 0.19
CA ALA A 44 3.17 2.03 -0.49
C ALA A 44 2.49 3.36 -0.11
N ASP A 45 1.18 3.35 0.16
CA ASP A 45 0.44 4.55 0.55
C ASP A 45 0.69 4.93 2.01
N ALA A 46 0.80 3.96 2.91
CA ALA A 46 1.23 4.20 4.28
C ALA A 46 2.66 4.74 4.34
N ARG A 47 3.59 4.10 3.61
CA ARG A 47 4.99 4.54 3.52
C ARG A 47 5.14 5.94 2.92
N GLY A 48 4.30 6.29 1.96
CA GLY A 48 4.31 7.58 1.28
C GLY A 48 3.45 8.66 1.95
N SER A 49 2.83 8.38 3.10
CA SER A 49 2.02 9.38 3.79
C SER A 49 2.89 10.45 4.47
N ALA A 50 2.38 11.67 4.54
CA ALA A 50 2.96 12.75 5.34
C ALA A 50 2.54 12.67 6.82
N ASP A 51 1.59 11.79 7.16
CA ASP A 51 1.08 11.65 8.51
C ASP A 51 2.09 10.90 9.40
N PRO A 52 2.50 11.46 10.56
CA PRO A 52 3.53 10.86 11.40
C PRO A 52 3.08 9.57 12.10
N TYR A 53 1.77 9.29 12.11
CA TYR A 53 1.18 8.15 12.81
C TYR A 53 0.77 7.01 11.88
N GLN A 54 0.66 7.27 10.57
CA GLN A 54 0.13 6.29 9.65
C GLN A 54 1.19 5.24 9.30
N GLN A 55 0.92 3.97 9.60
CA GLN A 55 1.87 2.89 9.31
C GLN A 55 1.18 1.53 9.18
N ILE A 56 1.87 0.62 8.50
CA ILE A 56 1.55 -0.80 8.44
C ILE A 56 2.85 -1.54 8.79
N SER A 57 2.78 -2.38 9.81
CA SER A 57 3.88 -3.22 10.26
C SER A 57 3.40 -4.64 10.40
N CYS A 58 4.01 -5.57 9.68
CA CYS A 58 3.75 -6.98 9.82
C CYS A 58 5.08 -7.73 9.94
N ASN A 59 5.12 -8.72 10.82
CA ASN A 59 6.31 -9.52 11.09
C ASN A 59 5.93 -10.98 11.28
N THR A 60 6.85 -11.87 10.95
CA THR A 60 6.73 -13.31 11.24
C THR A 60 8.03 -13.84 11.81
N ASN A 61 7.93 -14.93 12.56
CA ASN A 61 9.07 -15.76 12.93
C ASN A 61 8.74 -17.22 12.53
N SER A 62 9.46 -18.20 13.12
CA SER A 62 9.28 -19.62 12.79
C SER A 62 7.91 -20.18 13.18
N GLY A 63 7.21 -19.62 14.18
CA GLY A 63 5.96 -20.18 14.72
C GLY A 63 4.81 -19.19 14.91
N SER A 64 5.04 -17.90 14.69
CA SER A 64 4.01 -16.87 14.87
C SER A 64 4.15 -15.73 13.86
N GLY A 65 3.04 -15.05 13.61
CA GLY A 65 2.98 -13.80 12.88
C GLY A 65 2.18 -12.75 13.62
N SER A 66 2.44 -11.48 13.34
CA SER A 66 1.63 -10.37 13.82
C SER A 66 1.58 -9.26 12.79
N CYS A 67 0.48 -8.51 12.81
CA CYS A 67 0.31 -7.29 12.04
C CYS A 67 -0.23 -6.19 12.96
N TYR A 68 0.25 -4.97 12.74
CA TYR A 68 -0.19 -3.73 13.37
C TYR A 68 -0.40 -2.69 12.28
N LEU A 69 -1.55 -2.02 12.32
CA LEU A 69 -1.90 -0.93 11.42
C LEU A 69 -2.37 0.26 12.25
N SER A 70 -1.93 1.46 11.91
CA SER A 70 -2.45 2.71 12.49
C SER A 70 -2.76 3.74 11.43
N ASN A 71 -3.87 4.47 11.62
CA ASN A 71 -4.31 5.52 10.72
C ASN A 71 -3.63 6.87 11.01
N ALA A 72 -3.95 7.88 10.21
CA ALA A 72 -3.42 9.25 10.33
C ALA A 72 -3.67 9.91 11.70
N THR A 73 -4.70 9.48 12.45
CA THR A 73 -5.01 10.00 13.80
C THR A 73 -4.39 9.18 14.93
N GLY A 74 -3.58 8.17 14.61
CA GLY A 74 -2.91 7.30 15.59
C GLY A 74 -3.79 6.21 16.19
N VAL A 75 -5.01 6.02 15.69
CA VAL A 75 -5.84 4.87 16.08
C VAL A 75 -5.26 3.62 15.46
N GLY A 76 -4.92 2.65 16.31
CA GLY A 76 -4.26 1.41 15.92
C GLY A 76 -5.15 0.17 16.06
N GLY A 77 -4.83 -0.84 15.26
CA GLY A 77 -5.39 -2.18 15.33
C GLY A 77 -4.29 -3.21 15.11
N SER A 78 -4.37 -4.33 15.82
CA SER A 78 -3.37 -5.38 15.70
C SER A 78 -3.98 -6.76 15.84
N CYS A 79 -3.34 -7.73 15.22
CA CYS A 79 -3.64 -9.13 15.45
C CYS A 79 -2.36 -9.97 15.51
N TYR A 80 -2.41 -11.07 16.26
CA TYR A 80 -1.36 -12.09 16.29
C TYR A 80 -1.92 -13.45 15.85
N THR A 81 -1.08 -14.31 15.29
CA THR A 81 -1.48 -15.63 14.82
C THR A 81 -0.37 -16.66 14.99
N THR A 82 -0.74 -17.90 15.29
CA THR A 82 0.09 -19.10 15.18
C THR A 82 -0.41 -20.04 14.08
N ASN A 83 -1.48 -19.65 13.36
CA ASN A 83 -2.01 -20.42 12.25
C ASN A 83 -1.03 -20.33 11.06
N PRO A 84 -0.48 -21.47 10.58
CA PRO A 84 0.52 -21.48 9.51
C PRO A 84 -0.01 -20.86 8.20
N ALA A 85 -1.30 -20.98 7.89
CA ALA A 85 -1.88 -20.38 6.69
C ALA A 85 -1.86 -18.84 6.75
N PHE A 86 -2.18 -18.24 7.90
CA PHE A 86 -2.06 -16.79 8.06
C PHE A 86 -0.60 -16.33 8.07
N ILE A 87 0.31 -17.11 8.64
CA ILE A 87 1.74 -16.81 8.60
C ILE A 87 2.25 -16.77 7.14
N GLU A 88 1.84 -17.73 6.31
CA GLU A 88 2.20 -17.77 4.89
C GLU A 88 1.66 -16.55 4.12
N LEU A 89 0.41 -16.15 4.38
CA LEU A 89 -0.14 -14.91 3.82
C LEU A 89 0.69 -13.69 4.23
N ILE A 90 1.00 -13.54 5.53
CA ILE A 90 1.80 -12.40 6.01
C ILE A 90 3.19 -12.39 5.36
N ARG A 91 3.81 -13.55 5.10
CA ARG A 91 5.10 -13.64 4.39
C ARG A 91 5.02 -13.24 2.92
N SER A 92 3.84 -13.27 2.31
CA SER A 92 3.62 -12.86 0.91
C SER A 92 3.49 -11.35 0.72
N ILE A 93 3.54 -10.56 1.80
CA ILE A 93 3.50 -9.10 1.76
C ILE A 93 4.73 -8.57 1.01
N SER A 94 4.47 -7.73 0.01
CA SER A 94 5.45 -6.99 -0.76
C SER A 94 5.36 -5.50 -0.44
N ALA A 95 6.25 -4.69 -1.03
CA ALA A 95 6.27 -3.25 -0.84
C ALA A 95 5.00 -2.52 -1.34
N GLU A 96 4.17 -3.20 -2.13
CA GLU A 96 3.00 -2.68 -2.86
C GLU A 96 1.70 -3.38 -2.44
N SER A 97 1.77 -4.32 -1.49
CA SER A 97 0.59 -5.06 -1.08
C SER A 97 -0.44 -4.16 -0.41
N TYR A 98 -1.70 -4.47 -0.67
CA TYR A 98 -2.79 -4.14 0.24
C TYR A 98 -2.87 -5.22 1.33
N VAL A 99 -2.98 -4.77 2.58
CA VAL A 99 -3.08 -5.62 3.75
C VAL A 99 -4.41 -5.31 4.43
N TYR A 100 -5.16 -6.35 4.75
CA TYR A 100 -6.38 -6.26 5.55
C TYR A 100 -6.35 -7.34 6.63
N ILE A 101 -6.62 -6.93 7.87
CA ILE A 101 -6.67 -7.83 9.02
C ILE A 101 -7.98 -7.63 9.77
N GLN A 102 -8.47 -8.71 10.37
CA GLN A 102 -9.46 -8.67 11.43
C GLN A 102 -8.95 -9.42 12.66
N TRP A 103 -9.41 -9.00 13.82
CA TRP A 103 -9.05 -9.63 15.09
C TRP A 103 -10.25 -9.97 15.95
N ASN A 104 -10.10 -11.04 16.72
CA ASN A 104 -11.01 -11.39 17.79
C ASN A 104 -10.79 -10.48 19.01
N ALA A 105 -11.69 -10.54 19.99
CA ALA A 105 -11.56 -9.78 21.23
C ALA A 105 -10.30 -10.12 22.04
N ASP A 106 -9.75 -11.33 21.87
CA ASP A 106 -8.50 -11.78 22.49
C ASP A 106 -7.24 -11.33 21.72
N GLY A 107 -7.39 -10.61 20.61
CA GLY A 107 -6.28 -10.13 19.78
C GLY A 107 -5.77 -11.14 18.75
N THR A 108 -6.35 -12.34 18.65
CA THR A 108 -5.98 -13.29 17.59
C THR A 108 -6.49 -12.86 16.23
N CYS A 109 -5.71 -13.08 15.17
CA CYS A 109 -6.19 -12.87 13.80
C CYS A 109 -7.29 -13.90 13.50
N ASN A 110 -8.46 -13.44 13.05
CA ASN A 110 -9.52 -14.31 12.51
C ASN A 110 -9.66 -14.17 10.99
N TYR A 111 -9.04 -13.14 10.39
CA TYR A 111 -8.94 -12.96 8.96
C TYR A 111 -7.67 -12.18 8.61
N VAL A 112 -6.95 -12.63 7.57
CA VAL A 112 -5.81 -11.94 6.97
C VAL A 112 -5.96 -12.01 5.47
N LEU A 113 -5.84 -10.87 4.80
CA LEU A 113 -5.81 -10.75 3.35
C LEU A 113 -4.59 -9.94 2.94
N VAL A 114 -3.84 -10.50 1.99
CA VAL A 114 -2.75 -9.82 1.29
C VAL A 114 -3.09 -9.82 -0.18
N GLN A 115 -3.22 -8.64 -0.76
CA GLN A 115 -3.55 -8.47 -2.17
C GLN A 115 -2.39 -7.78 -2.88
N ASN A 116 -1.80 -8.49 -3.83
CA ASN A 116 -0.83 -7.96 -4.78
C ASN A 116 -1.58 -7.73 -6.10
N ALA A 117 -1.90 -6.47 -6.41
CA ALA A 117 -2.65 -6.11 -7.61
C ALA A 117 -1.96 -4.98 -8.37
N SER A 118 -2.03 -5.01 -9.69
CA SER A 118 -1.33 -4.06 -10.58
C SER A 118 -1.81 -2.60 -10.46
N PHE A 119 -2.97 -2.38 -9.83
CA PHE A 119 -3.51 -1.05 -9.58
C PHE A 119 -3.07 -0.45 -8.23
N MET A 120 -2.35 -1.21 -7.39
CA MET A 120 -1.78 -0.69 -6.15
C MET A 120 -0.61 0.24 -6.48
N LYS A 121 -0.42 1.30 -5.68
CA LYS A 121 0.66 2.26 -5.89
C LYS A 121 2.02 1.55 -5.89
N PRO A 122 2.86 1.74 -6.93
CA PRO A 122 4.20 1.18 -6.92
C PRO A 122 5.04 1.78 -5.79
N GLY A 123 5.83 0.93 -5.11
CA GLY A 123 6.61 1.34 -3.94
C GLY A 123 7.75 2.29 -4.28
N ALA A 124 8.16 2.33 -5.56
CA ALA A 124 9.26 3.14 -6.08
C ALA A 124 8.88 4.60 -6.38
N VAL A 125 7.59 4.95 -6.44
CA VAL A 125 7.14 6.33 -6.64
C VAL A 125 6.73 6.96 -5.32
N SER A 126 7.74 7.32 -4.52
CA SER A 126 7.59 8.30 -3.44
C SER A 126 7.52 9.71 -4.07
N GLY A 127 6.39 10.03 -4.67
CA GLY A 127 6.14 11.34 -5.26
C GLY A 127 4.66 11.51 -5.59
N PHE A 128 4.18 12.74 -5.39
CA PHE A 128 2.84 13.20 -5.76
C PHE A 128 2.59 13.07 -7.27
#